data_AF-A0AAE9BFX3-F1
#
_entry.id   AF-A0AAE9BFX3-F1
#
_cell.length_a   1.000
_cell.length_b   1.000
_cell.length_c   1.000
_cell.angle_alpha   90.00
_cell.angle_beta   90.00
_cell.angle_gamma   90.00
#
_symmetry.space_group_name_H-M   'P 1'
#
loop_
_entity.id
_entity.type
_entity.pdbx_description
1 polymer ?
#
loop_
_entity_poly.entity_id
_entity_poly.type
_entity_poly.pdbx_seq_one_letter_code
_entity_poly.pdbx_strand_id
1 'polypeptide(L)'
;AELERQRAEQQDKINALLELMKADGISPSDLLGSDLAQAGQPTKKRKARAAKYRFIDANGEEKTWTGQGRTPKPIATALANGKSLDDFLI
;
A
#
# COMPACT_ATOMS: atom_id res chain seq x y z
N ALA A 1 39.96 -6.85 -11.56
CA ALA A 1 40.41 -8.09 -12.22
C ALA A 1 39.53 -9.29 -11.87
N GLU A 2 39.61 -9.89 -10.68
CA GLU A 2 38.85 -11.13 -10.37
C GLU A 2 37.33 -10.90 -10.23
N LEU A 3 36.93 -9.80 -9.60
CA LEU A 3 35.52 -9.40 -9.47
C LEU A 3 34.85 -9.15 -10.83
N GLU A 4 35.61 -8.66 -11.81
CA GLU A 4 35.10 -8.40 -13.17
C GLU A 4 34.91 -9.70 -13.94
N ARG A 5 35.81 -10.68 -13.76
CA ARG A 5 35.64 -12.03 -14.31
C ARG A 5 34.43 -12.73 -13.71
N GLN A 6 34.25 -12.65 -12.40
CA GLN A 6 33.07 -13.19 -11.73
C GLN A 6 31.77 -12.54 -12.22
N ARG A 7 31.78 -11.22 -12.46
CA ARG A 7 30.62 -10.51 -13.04
C ARG A 7 30.35 -10.91 -14.48
N ALA A 8 31.39 -11.07 -15.30
CA ALA A 8 31.27 -11.53 -16.67
C ALA A 8 30.68 -12.96 -16.71
N GLU A 9 31.24 -13.88 -15.92
CA GLU A 9 30.73 -15.25 -15.78
C GLU A 9 29.29 -15.30 -15.28
N GLN A 10 28.90 -14.41 -14.36
CA GLN A 10 27.51 -14.30 -13.93
C GLN A 10 26.61 -13.76 -15.04
N GLN A 11 27.07 -12.76 -15.80
CA GLN A 11 26.30 -12.20 -16.91
C GLN A 11 26.08 -13.22 -18.03
N ASP A 12 27.10 -14.01 -18.36
CA ASP A 12 26.99 -15.09 -19.35
C ASP A 12 25.97 -16.15 -18.91
N LYS A 13 25.98 -16.53 -17.63
CA LYS A 13 24.98 -17.45 -17.05
C LYS A 13 23.56 -16.87 -17.10
N ILE A 14 23.40 -15.58 -16.79
CA ILE A 14 22.10 -14.89 -16.85
C ILE A 14 21.58 -14.87 -18.29
N ASN A 15 22.43 -14.57 -19.27
CA ASN A 15 22.04 -14.55 -20.68
C ASN A 15 21.64 -15.94 -21.18
N ALA A 16 22.43 -16.97 -20.86
CA ALA A 16 22.12 -18.35 -21.22
C ALA A 16 20.77 -18.82 -20.62
N LEU A 17 20.51 -18.47 -19.36
CA LEU A 17 19.23 -18.77 -18.72
C LEU A 17 18.07 -18.01 -19.38
N LEU A 18 18.27 -16.74 -19.75
CA LEU A 18 17.26 -15.93 -20.43
C LEU A 18 16.91 -16.48 -21.81
N GLU A 19 17.88 -16.99 -22.57
CA GLU A 19 17.64 -17.65 -23.86
C GLU A 19 16.84 -18.95 -23.70
N LEU A 20 17.18 -19.78 -22.70
CA LEU A 20 16.45 -21.01 -22.39
C LEU A 20 14.99 -20.71 -21.99
N MET A 21 14.80 -19.74 -21.09
CA MET A 21 13.47 -19.29 -20.66
C MET A 21 12.62 -18.80 -21.83
N LYS A 22 13.23 -18.05 -22.75
CA LYS A 22 12.55 -17.57 -23.97
C LYS A 22 12.17 -18.73 -24.90
N ALA A 23 13.00 -19.76 -25.02
CA ALA A 23 12.72 -20.96 -25.81
C ALA A 23 11.52 -21.75 -25.24
N ASP A 24 11.43 -21.84 -23.92
CA ASP A 24 10.30 -22.48 -23.22
C ASP A 24 9.05 -21.58 -23.14
N GLY A 25 9.12 -20.35 -23.68
CA GLY A 25 8.01 -19.39 -23.68
C GLY A 25 7.72 -18.77 -22.30
N ILE A 26 8.64 -18.91 -21.34
CA ILE A 26 8.53 -18.41 -19.98
C ILE A 26 9.17 -17.02 -19.91
N SER A 27 8.37 -16.00 -19.62
CA SER A 27 8.92 -14.66 -19.38
C SER A 27 9.54 -14.58 -17.98
N PRO A 28 10.65 -13.82 -17.78
CA PRO A 28 11.17 -13.54 -16.44
C PRO A 28 10.13 -12.94 -15.47
N SER A 29 9.13 -12.25 -16.00
CA SER A 29 8.00 -11.71 -15.23
C SER A 29 7.01 -12.78 -14.75
N ASP A 30 6.95 -13.93 -15.43
CA ASP A 30 6.07 -15.06 -15.09
C ASP A 30 6.67 -15.87 -13.93
N LEU A 31 8.00 -16.07 -13.93
CA LEU A 31 8.73 -16.71 -12.83
C LEU A 31 8.73 -15.89 -11.54
N LEU A 32 8.72 -14.55 -11.65
CA LEU A 32 8.72 -13.68 -10.48
C LEU A 32 7.39 -13.72 -9.73
N GLY A 33 6.37 -14.41 -10.26
CA GLY A 33 5.03 -14.44 -9.71
C GLY A 33 4.34 -13.10 -9.86
N SER A 34 3.07 -13.12 -10.25
CA SER A 34 2.27 -11.92 -10.38
C SER A 34 2.19 -11.10 -9.07
N ASP A 35 2.41 -11.73 -7.92
CA ASP A 35 2.51 -11.10 -6.60
C ASP A 35 3.69 -10.11 -6.48
N LEU A 36 4.86 -10.40 -7.06
CA LEU A 36 5.99 -9.46 -7.05
C LEU A 36 5.89 -8.42 -8.18
N ALA A 37 5.23 -8.75 -9.29
CA ALA A 37 4.94 -7.78 -10.36
C ALA A 37 3.91 -6.70 -9.92
N GLN A 38 3.07 -6.99 -8.93
CA GLN A 38 2.14 -6.03 -8.34
C GLN A 38 2.75 -5.12 -7.26
N ALA A 39 3.95 -5.43 -6.75
CA ALA A 39 4.61 -4.62 -5.74
C ALA A 39 4.99 -3.20 -6.23
N GLY A 40 4.94 -2.95 -7.54
CA GLY A 40 5.24 -1.66 -8.16
C GLY A 40 4.10 -1.03 -8.96
N GLN A 41 2.93 -1.69 -9.10
CA GLN A 41 1.80 -1.03 -9.75
C GLN A 41 1.20 -0.01 -8.76
N PRO A 42 1.07 1.28 -9.13
CA PRO A 42 0.34 2.22 -8.29
C PRO A 42 -1.09 1.73 -8.21
N THR A 43 -1.45 1.12 -7.08
CA THR A 43 -2.83 0.79 -6.75
C THR A 43 -3.63 2.05 -7.05
N LYS A 44 -4.55 1.97 -8.02
CA LYS A 44 -5.39 3.09 -8.43
C LYS A 44 -5.98 3.66 -7.15
N LYS A 45 -5.41 4.78 -6.66
CA LYS A 45 -5.76 5.33 -5.34
C LYS A 45 -7.25 5.60 -5.41
N ARG A 46 -8.06 4.74 -4.77
CA ARG A 46 -9.49 5.00 -4.60
C ARG A 46 -9.53 6.40 -4.01
N LYS A 47 -10.25 7.32 -4.65
CA LYS A 47 -10.44 8.67 -4.12
C LYS A 47 -10.78 8.51 -2.65
N ALA A 48 -9.89 8.97 -1.77
CA ALA A 48 -10.13 8.86 -0.34
C ALA A 48 -11.51 9.45 -0.09
N ARG A 49 -12.44 8.64 0.43
CA ARG A 49 -13.75 9.17 0.81
C ARG A 49 -13.46 10.32 1.76
N ALA A 50 -13.98 11.51 1.44
CA ALA A 50 -13.77 12.69 2.26
C ALA A 50 -14.09 12.35 3.71
N ALA A 51 -13.20 12.73 4.62
CA ALA A 51 -13.46 12.60 6.03
C ALA A 51 -14.79 13.29 6.36
N LYS A 52 -15.72 12.58 6.98
CA LYS A 52 -17.06 13.09 7.26
C LYS A 52 -17.12 13.80 8.60
N TYR A 53 -16.24 13.43 9.53
CA TYR A 53 -16.21 13.99 10.88
C TYR A 53 -14.79 14.37 11.32
N ARG A 54 -14.61 15.48 12.04
CA ARG A 54 -13.36 15.91 12.70
C ARG A 54 -13.57 15.93 14.22
N PHE A 55 -12.64 15.37 14.99
CA PHE A 55 -12.70 15.35 16.45
C PHE A 55 -11.31 15.54 17.07
N ILE A 56 -11.26 16.04 18.30
CA ILE A 56 -10.03 16.16 19.10
C ILE A 56 -9.84 14.84 19.87
N ASP A 57 -8.70 14.18 19.68
CA ASP A 57 -8.35 12.97 20.45
C ASP A 57 -7.98 13.31 21.90
N ALA A 58 -7.88 12.31 22.77
CA ALA A 58 -7.49 12.51 24.18
C ALA A 58 -6.12 13.19 24.34
N ASN A 59 -5.29 13.17 23.30
CA ASN A 59 -3.98 13.82 23.25
C ASN A 59 -4.03 15.27 22.72
N GLY A 60 -5.22 15.82 22.44
CA GLY A 60 -5.37 17.17 21.89
C GLY A 60 -5.14 17.28 20.37
N GLU A 61 -4.95 16.16 19.68
CA GLU A 61 -4.74 16.13 18.23
C GLU A 61 -6.06 16.09 17.46
N GLU A 62 -6.18 16.92 16.41
CA GLU A 62 -7.30 16.84 15.48
C GLU A 62 -7.17 15.60 14.59
N LYS A 63 -8.13 14.68 14.72
CA LYS A 63 -8.25 13.49 13.87
C LYS A 63 -9.56 13.53 13.11
N THR A 64 -9.55 12.83 11.98
CA THR A 64 -10.73 12.70 11.13
C THR A 64 -11.27 11.29 11.16
N TRP A 65 -12.60 11.17 11.08
CA TRP A 65 -13.30 9.91 11.03
C TRP A 65 -14.26 9.88 9.83
N THR A 66 -14.18 8.83 9.04
CA THR A 66 -14.99 8.67 7.82
C THR A 66 -16.41 8.19 8.11
N GLY A 67 -16.77 7.96 9.39
CA GLY A 67 -18.04 7.32 9.78
C GLY A 67 -18.09 5.82 9.49
N GLN A 68 -16.96 5.22 9.08
CA GLN A 68 -16.84 3.79 8.83
C GLN A 68 -16.11 3.11 10.00
N GLY A 69 -16.70 2.03 10.54
CA GLY A 69 -16.12 1.25 11.62
C GLY A 69 -16.47 1.77 13.02
N ARG A 70 -15.59 1.51 13.99
CA ARG A 70 -15.83 1.80 15.41
C ARG A 70 -15.80 3.31 15.66
N THR A 71 -16.83 3.84 16.32
CA THR A 71 -16.91 5.27 16.70
C THR A 71 -15.75 5.65 17.63
N PRO A 72 -14.98 6.71 17.32
CA PRO A 72 -13.91 7.19 18.18
C PRO A 72 -14.42 7.54 19.58
N LYS A 73 -13.60 7.30 20.62
CA LYS A 73 -13.94 7.63 22.02
C LYS A 73 -14.43 9.07 22.19
N PRO A 74 -13.80 10.11 21.59
CA PRO A 74 -14.24 11.48 21.78
C PRO A 74 -15.63 11.75 21.21
N ILE A 75 -15.93 11.15 20.05
CA ILE A 75 -17.26 11.22 19.43
C ILE A 75 -18.28 10.44 20.27
N ALA A 76 -17.93 9.25 20.74
CA ALA A 76 -18.82 8.45 21.59
C ALA A 76 -19.15 9.16 22.91
N THR A 77 -18.17 9.82 23.53
CA THR A 77 -18.37 10.64 24.72
C THR A 77 -19.25 11.85 24.41
N ALA A 78 -19.03 12.54 23.28
CA ALA A 78 -19.85 13.67 22.89
C ALA A 78 -21.32 13.26 22.63
N LEU A 79 -21.53 12.14 21.95
CA LEU A 79 -22.86 11.55 21.76
C LEU A 79 -23.53 11.21 23.11
N ALA A 80 -22.78 10.66 24.07
CA ALA A 80 -23.28 10.39 25.42
C ALA A 80 -23.62 11.67 26.20
N ASN A 81 -22.92 12.78 25.92
CA ASN A 81 -23.22 14.11 26.47
C ASN A 81 -24.38 14.82 25.73
N GLY A 82 -25.05 14.15 24.80
CA GLY A 82 -26.21 14.70 24.08
C GLY A 82 -25.84 15.59 22.88
N LYS A 83 -24.56 15.63 22.46
CA LYS A 83 -24.19 16.28 21.21
C LYS A 83 -24.53 15.40 20.01
N SER A 84 -24.95 16.01 18.92
CA SER A 84 -25.19 15.28 17.67
C SER A 84 -23.88 14.99 16.94
N LEU A 85 -23.89 13.91 16.15
CA LEU A 85 -22.78 13.57 15.26
C LEU A 85 -22.50 14.67 14.23
N ASP A 86 -23.52 15.48 13.90
CA ASP A 86 -23.44 16.63 13.00
C ASP A 86 -22.57 17.78 13.54
N ASP A 87 -22.35 17.87 14.86
CA ASP A 87 -21.43 18.87 15.46
C ASP A 87 -19.97 18.61 15.07
N PHE A 88 -19.68 17.39 14.63
CA PHE A 88 -18.37 16.95 14.19
C PHE A 88 -18.25 16.95 12.67
N LEU A 89 -19.30 17.29 11.91
CA LEU A 89 -19.29 17.26 10.45
C LEU A 89 -18.27 18.27 9.90
N ILE A 90 -17.52 17.86 8.87
CA ILE A 90 -16.58 18.73 8.12
C ILE A 90 -17.15 19.11 6.77
#